data_AF-A0AAV3UDH7-F1
#
_entry.id   AF-A0AAV3UDH7-F1
#
_cell.length_a   1.000
_cell.length_b   1.000
_cell.length_c   1.000
_cell.angle_alpha   90.00
_cell.angle_beta   90.00
_cell.angle_gamma   90.00
#
_symmetry.space_group_name_H-M   'P 1'
#
loop_
_entity.id
_entity.type
_entity.pdbx_description
1 polymer ?
#
loop_
_entity_poly.entity_id
_entity_poly.type
_entity_poly.pdbx_seq_one_letter_code
_entity_poly.pdbx_strand_id
1 'polypeptide(L)'
;MTISTTEFVRRLHEHGSESILVRGRRAPTGTIDDTATLDPGTVAALYGDHLRLPLYVTVPTTDGRKQRQFSTSSFADAIEGAERMLTDHAPDNVWIRNHAQLVGALAPVTVGLLEARLARIATDIDATLVTWTETSTPANDRLYDSVVEP
;
A
#
# COMPACT_ATOMS: atom_id res chain seq x y z
N MET A 1 9.11 27.21 -4.62
CA MET A 1 9.96 26.04 -4.30
C MET A 1 9.02 24.85 -4.19
N THR A 2 9.01 23.97 -5.17
CA THR A 2 8.10 22.81 -5.19
C THR A 2 8.79 21.67 -4.45
N ILE A 3 8.33 21.34 -3.25
CA ILE A 3 8.82 20.18 -2.51
C ILE A 3 8.31 18.94 -3.27
N SER A 4 9.17 17.96 -3.53
CA SER A 4 8.72 16.72 -4.15
C SER A 4 7.72 16.02 -3.23
N THR A 5 6.68 15.39 -3.77
CA THR A 5 5.71 14.63 -2.98
C THR A 5 6.38 13.62 -2.05
N THR A 6 7.49 13.01 -2.50
CA THR A 6 8.34 12.12 -1.69
C THR A 6 8.92 12.82 -0.46
N GLU A 7 9.50 14.01 -0.62
CA GLU A 7 10.10 14.77 0.48
C GLU A 7 9.03 15.26 1.46
N PHE A 8 7.82 15.56 0.98
CA PHE A 8 6.71 15.94 1.85
C PHE A 8 6.18 14.75 2.65
N VAL A 9 5.99 13.59 2.00
CA VAL A 9 5.62 12.33 2.68
C VAL A 9 6.67 11.95 3.72
N ARG A 10 7.96 12.06 3.38
CA ARG A 10 9.08 11.82 4.32
C ARG A 10 8.96 12.69 5.56
N ARG A 11 8.66 13.98 5.40
CA ARG A 11 8.47 14.91 6.53
C ARG A 11 7.27 14.54 7.39
N LEU A 12 6.13 14.20 6.78
CA LEU A 12 4.95 13.78 7.54
C LEU A 12 5.23 12.53 8.39
N HIS A 13 5.98 11.58 7.83
CA HIS A 13 6.48 10.43 8.60
C HIS A 13 7.44 10.87 9.73
N GLU A 14 8.43 11.73 9.46
CA GLU A 14 9.32 12.25 10.52
C GLU A 14 8.57 12.97 11.66
N HIS A 15 7.33 13.42 11.42
CA HIS A 15 6.46 14.06 12.41
C HIS A 15 5.45 13.09 13.06
N GLY A 16 5.58 11.79 12.82
CA GLY A 16 4.80 10.74 13.49
C GLY A 16 3.44 10.46 12.88
N SER A 17 3.25 10.72 11.58
CA SER A 17 2.04 10.24 10.88
C SER A 17 2.12 8.73 10.67
N GLU A 18 1.14 7.97 11.18
CA GLU A 18 1.07 6.52 11.02
C GLU A 18 0.48 6.13 9.66
N SER A 19 -0.32 7.02 9.08
CA SER A 19 -1.01 6.78 7.81
C SER A 19 -1.14 8.05 6.94
N ILE A 20 -0.76 7.96 5.68
CA ILE A 20 -0.70 9.10 4.75
C ILE A 20 -1.37 8.74 3.42
N LEU A 21 -2.29 9.60 2.97
CA LEU A 21 -2.86 9.55 1.62
C LEU A 21 -2.24 10.64 0.74
N VAL A 22 -1.70 10.23 -0.40
CA VAL A 22 -1.15 11.12 -1.42
C VAL A 22 -2.11 11.19 -2.61
N ARG A 23 -2.69 12.34 -2.89
CA ARG A 23 -3.50 12.57 -4.07
C ARG A 23 -2.63 13.18 -5.17
N GLY A 24 -2.68 12.62 -6.37
CA GLY A 24 -1.89 13.16 -7.48
C GLY A 24 -1.88 12.26 -8.72
N ARG A 25 -1.56 12.87 -9.88
CA ARG A 25 -1.51 12.22 -11.21
C ARG A 25 -0.32 11.28 -11.41
N ARG A 26 0.63 11.26 -10.47
CA ARG A 26 1.82 10.40 -10.55
C ARG A 26 2.08 9.83 -9.16
N ALA A 27 2.31 8.52 -9.12
CA ALA A 27 2.82 7.86 -7.94
C ALA A 27 4.13 8.53 -7.50
N PRO A 28 4.38 8.70 -6.19
CA PRO A 28 5.72 9.02 -5.71
C PRO A 28 6.67 7.92 -6.20
N THR A 29 7.62 8.27 -7.06
CA THR A 29 8.72 7.38 -7.40
C THR A 29 9.67 7.37 -6.20
N GLY A 30 9.72 6.26 -5.47
CA GLY A 30 10.56 6.14 -4.27
C GLY A 30 12.03 5.89 -4.60
N THR A 31 12.91 6.17 -3.63
CA THR A 31 14.14 5.38 -3.44
C THR A 31 13.72 4.10 -2.73
N ILE A 32 13.35 3.11 -3.54
CA ILE A 32 12.68 1.85 -3.18
C ILE A 32 13.54 0.92 -2.31
N ASP A 33 14.71 1.36 -1.85
CA ASP A 33 15.73 0.55 -1.17
C ASP A 33 15.35 0.21 0.27
N ASP A 34 14.60 1.07 0.96
CA ASP A 34 14.23 0.89 2.39
C ASP A 34 12.72 0.87 2.62
N THR A 35 11.92 0.60 1.57
CA THR A 35 10.45 0.69 1.64
C THR A 35 9.81 -0.62 1.20
N ALA A 36 8.92 -1.14 2.03
CA ALA A 36 8.07 -2.24 1.61
C ALA A 36 7.01 -1.74 0.64
N THR A 37 6.83 -2.44 -0.47
CA THR A 37 5.85 -2.09 -1.50
C THR A 37 4.86 -3.23 -1.71
N LEU A 38 3.59 -2.88 -1.86
CA LEU A 38 2.50 -3.79 -2.15
C LEU A 38 1.90 -3.42 -3.50
N ASP A 39 2.15 -4.23 -4.53
CA ASP A 39 1.66 -4.00 -5.88
C ASP A 39 0.51 -4.95 -6.23
N PRO A 40 -0.63 -4.44 -6.71
CA PRO A 40 -1.61 -5.28 -7.40
C PRO A 40 -1.02 -5.80 -8.71
N GLY A 41 -1.21 -7.08 -8.97
CA GLY A 41 -0.82 -7.67 -10.25
C GLY A 41 -1.66 -7.17 -11.41
N THR A 42 -1.02 -7.04 -12.58
CA THR A 42 -1.61 -6.48 -13.81
C THR A 42 -2.72 -7.32 -14.41
N VAL A 43 -2.76 -8.61 -14.09
CA VAL A 43 -3.75 -9.55 -14.60
C VAL A 43 -4.66 -9.97 -13.45
N ALA A 44 -5.86 -9.40 -13.43
CA ALA A 44 -6.94 -9.96 -12.62
C ALA A 44 -7.47 -11.21 -13.33
N ALA A 45 -7.32 -12.38 -12.71
CA ALA A 45 -7.80 -13.63 -13.28
C ALA A 45 -9.20 -13.94 -12.76
N LEU A 46 -10.15 -14.18 -13.66
CA LEU A 46 -11.47 -14.66 -13.30
C LEU A 46 -11.38 -16.17 -13.03
N TYR A 47 -11.64 -16.60 -11.79
CA TYR A 47 -11.71 -18.02 -11.43
C TYR A 47 -13.09 -18.31 -10.85
N GLY A 48 -13.98 -18.86 -11.69
CA GLY A 48 -15.41 -18.95 -11.37
C GLY A 48 -16.02 -17.54 -11.24
N ASP A 49 -16.82 -17.31 -10.20
CA ASP A 49 -17.44 -16.01 -9.92
C ASP A 49 -16.54 -15.07 -9.08
N HIS A 50 -15.27 -15.44 -8.88
CA HIS A 50 -14.34 -14.67 -8.06
C HIS A 50 -13.22 -14.04 -8.89
N LEU A 51 -13.12 -12.71 -8.80
CA LEU A 51 -11.98 -11.97 -9.34
C LEU A 51 -10.76 -12.19 -8.43
N ARG A 52 -9.66 -12.69 -8.99
CA ARG A 52 -8.39 -12.84 -8.29
C ARG A 52 -7.42 -11.76 -8.72
N LEU A 53 -7.04 -10.91 -7.79
CA LEU A 53 -5.98 -9.92 -7.97
C LEU A 53 -4.75 -10.39 -7.19
N PRO A 54 -3.68 -10.88 -7.84
CA PRO A 54 -2.48 -11.26 -7.13
C PRO A 54 -1.85 -10.03 -6.48
N LEU A 55 -1.27 -10.20 -5.30
CA LEU A 55 -0.59 -9.14 -4.56
C LEU A 55 0.91 -9.45 -4.52
N TYR A 56 1.72 -8.56 -5.06
CA TYR A 56 3.17 -8.65 -5.01
C TYR A 56 3.66 -7.81 -3.84
N VAL A 57 4.32 -8.44 -2.88
CA VAL A 57 4.90 -7.77 -1.73
C VAL A 57 6.41 -7.81 -1.87
N THR A 58 7.04 -6.64 -1.85
CA THR A 58 8.49 -6.50 -1.83
C THR A 58 8.85 -5.86 -0.51
N VAL A 59 9.77 -6.46 0.24
CA VAL A 59 10.26 -5.91 1.52
C VAL A 59 11.78 -5.78 1.44
N PRO A 60 12.35 -4.64 1.88
CA PRO A 60 13.79 -4.49 2.02
C PRO A 60 14.34 -5.44 3.08
N THR A 61 15.53 -5.96 2.85
CA THR A 61 16.25 -6.82 3.80
C THR A 61 17.73 -6.42 3.85
N THR A 62 18.46 -6.91 4.84
CA THR A 62 19.91 -6.68 4.95
C THR A 62 20.70 -7.15 3.73
N ASP A 63 20.18 -8.15 3.02
CA ASP A 63 20.80 -8.75 1.82
C ASP A 63 20.22 -8.22 0.50
N GLY A 64 19.41 -7.15 0.55
CA GLY A 64 18.80 -6.52 -0.60
C GLY A 64 17.27 -6.46 -0.50
N ARG A 65 16.56 -7.20 -1.35
CA ARG A 65 15.09 -7.20 -1.35
C ARG A 65 14.55 -8.60 -1.46
N LYS A 66 13.50 -8.86 -0.69
CA LYS A 66 12.71 -10.08 -0.80
C LYS A 66 11.40 -9.73 -1.47
N GLN A 67 11.08 -10.41 -2.57
CA GLN A 67 9.81 -10.26 -3.25
C GLN A 67 9.04 -11.57 -3.18
N ARG A 68 7.75 -11.48 -2.87
CA ARG A 68 6.84 -12.63 -2.89
C ARG A 68 5.53 -12.25 -3.55
N GLN A 69 5.09 -13.12 -4.44
CA GLN A 69 3.75 -13.06 -4.99
C GLN A 69 2.81 -13.88 -4.11
N PHE A 70 1.70 -13.27 -3.72
CA PHE A 70 0.56 -13.94 -3.11
C PHE A 70 -0.56 -14.03 -4.15
N SER A 71 -0.70 -15.22 -4.75
CA SER A 71 -1.81 -15.59 -5.62
C SER A 71 -2.65 -16.62 -4.90
N THR A 72 -3.78 -16.21 -4.33
CA THR A 72 -4.57 -17.11 -3.47
C THR A 72 -6.00 -17.24 -3.96
N SER A 73 -6.66 -18.27 -3.45
CA SER A 73 -8.07 -18.59 -3.68
C SER A 73 -9.00 -17.46 -3.29
N SER A 74 -8.60 -16.70 -2.25
CA SER A 74 -9.29 -15.52 -1.74
C SER A 74 -8.30 -14.38 -1.49
N PHE A 75 -8.77 -13.14 -1.63
CA PHE A 75 -7.98 -11.94 -1.35
C PHE A 75 -7.50 -11.85 0.12
N ALA A 76 -8.21 -12.48 1.06
CA ALA A 76 -7.86 -12.50 2.47
C ALA A 76 -6.54 -13.24 2.74
N ASP A 77 -6.33 -14.39 2.11
CA ASP A 77 -5.11 -15.18 2.26
C ASP A 77 -3.86 -14.42 1.77
N ALA A 78 -4.03 -13.57 0.74
CA ALA A 78 -2.94 -12.74 0.22
C ALA A 78 -2.53 -11.67 1.24
N ILE A 79 -3.49 -11.11 1.99
CA ILE A 79 -3.21 -10.17 3.07
C ILE A 79 -2.57 -10.84 4.27
N GLU A 80 -2.98 -12.03 4.65
CA GLU A 80 -2.29 -12.80 5.71
C GLU A 80 -0.86 -13.19 5.32
N GLY A 81 -0.61 -13.39 4.02
CA GLY A 81 0.73 -13.57 3.49
C GLY A 81 1.57 -12.30 3.59
N ALA A 82 1.00 -11.16 3.18
CA ALA A 82 1.62 -9.85 3.27
C ALA A 82 1.93 -9.47 4.73
N GLU A 83 0.97 -9.66 5.62
CA GLU A 83 1.07 -9.44 7.07
C GLU A 83 2.29 -10.17 7.65
N ARG A 84 2.39 -11.49 7.45
CA ARG A 84 3.57 -12.25 7.89
C ARG A 84 4.88 -11.70 7.35
N MET A 85 4.92 -11.36 6.06
CA MET A 85 6.14 -10.84 5.44
C MET A 85 6.52 -9.44 5.96
N LEU A 86 5.55 -8.60 6.29
CA LEU A 86 5.78 -7.29 6.89
C LEU A 86 6.22 -7.43 8.35
N THR A 87 5.58 -8.31 9.13
CA THR A 87 5.97 -8.58 10.52
C THR A 87 7.36 -9.21 10.65
N ASP A 88 7.71 -10.15 9.77
CA ASP A 88 9.02 -10.82 9.80
C ASP A 88 10.21 -9.86 9.58
N HIS A 89 9.97 -8.74 8.91
CA HIS A 89 11.01 -7.83 8.43
C HIS A 89 10.90 -6.41 8.99
N ALA A 90 9.73 -6.03 9.55
CA ALA A 90 9.45 -4.76 10.22
C ALA A 90 10.01 -3.51 9.49
N PRO A 91 9.59 -3.26 8.24
CA PRO A 91 10.02 -2.07 7.50
C PRO A 91 9.42 -0.80 8.11
N ASP A 92 10.17 0.31 8.12
CA ASP A 92 9.67 1.61 8.61
C ASP A 92 8.51 2.19 7.76
N ASN A 93 8.40 1.76 6.50
CA ASN A 93 7.43 2.30 5.54
C ASN A 93 6.79 1.20 4.70
N VAL A 94 5.47 1.29 4.52
CA VAL A 94 4.65 0.38 3.73
C VAL A 94 3.88 1.16 2.67
N TRP A 95 4.15 0.93 1.39
CA TRP A 95 3.56 1.68 0.28
C TRP A 95 2.60 0.83 -0.55
N ILE A 96 1.35 1.25 -0.65
CA ILE A 96 0.37 0.65 -1.56
C ILE A 96 0.56 1.20 -2.97
N ARG A 97 1.26 0.36 -3.73
CA ARG A 97 1.32 0.24 -5.19
C ARG A 97 0.06 0.51 -6.02
N ASN A 98 0.12 1.30 -7.08
CA ASN A 98 -0.84 1.34 -8.18
C ASN A 98 -2.31 1.32 -7.73
N HIS A 99 -2.68 2.16 -6.75
CA HIS A 99 -4.02 2.17 -6.17
C HIS A 99 -5.16 2.32 -7.19
N ALA A 100 -4.96 3.10 -8.25
CA ALA A 100 -5.95 3.23 -9.33
C ALA A 100 -6.29 1.87 -9.98
N GLN A 101 -5.31 0.96 -10.08
CA GLN A 101 -5.51 -0.41 -10.55
C GLN A 101 -6.23 -1.27 -9.51
N LEU A 102 -5.97 -1.09 -8.21
CA LEU A 102 -6.75 -1.72 -7.13
C LEU A 102 -8.23 -1.32 -7.21
N VAL A 103 -8.52 -0.02 -7.37
CA VAL A 103 -9.89 0.50 -7.52
C VAL A 103 -10.54 0.08 -8.84
N GLY A 104 -9.77 -0.02 -9.93
CA GLY A 104 -10.28 -0.49 -11.21
C GLY A 104 -10.61 -1.99 -11.21
N ALA A 105 -9.93 -2.77 -10.38
CA ALA A 105 -10.16 -4.21 -10.26
C ALA A 105 -11.18 -4.57 -9.16
N LEU A 106 -11.21 -3.84 -8.05
CA LEU A 106 -12.01 -4.17 -6.87
C LEU A 106 -13.09 -3.11 -6.61
N ALA A 107 -14.21 -3.52 -6.01
CA ALA A 107 -15.22 -2.56 -5.57
C ALA A 107 -14.62 -1.57 -4.53
N PRO A 108 -15.02 -0.29 -4.51
CA PRO A 108 -14.46 0.71 -3.58
C PRO A 108 -14.51 0.29 -2.10
N VAL A 109 -15.58 -0.39 -1.68
CA VAL A 109 -15.71 -0.92 -0.32
C VAL A 109 -14.63 -1.96 0.00
N THR A 110 -14.25 -2.80 -0.96
CA THR A 110 -13.20 -3.80 -0.81
C THR A 110 -11.83 -3.14 -0.68
N VAL A 111 -11.59 -2.07 -1.43
CA VAL A 111 -10.36 -1.28 -1.33
C VAL A 111 -10.25 -0.60 0.04
N GLY A 112 -11.32 0.02 0.55
CA GLY A 112 -11.29 0.61 1.89
C GLY A 112 -11.03 -0.41 3.00
N LEU A 113 -11.61 -1.61 2.91
CA LEU A 113 -11.35 -2.70 3.86
C LEU A 113 -9.89 -3.19 3.81
N LEU A 114 -9.31 -3.23 2.61
CA LEU A 114 -7.90 -3.55 2.39
C LEU A 114 -7.00 -2.50 3.06
N GLU A 115 -7.21 -1.23 2.73
CA GLU A 115 -6.42 -0.12 3.28
C GLU A 115 -6.52 -0.10 4.81
N ALA A 116 -7.72 -0.31 5.36
CA ALA A 116 -7.92 -0.38 6.81
C ALA A 116 -7.24 -1.58 7.47
N ARG A 117 -7.07 -2.70 6.76
CA ARG A 117 -6.32 -3.85 7.28
C ARG A 117 -4.82 -3.61 7.19
N LEU A 118 -4.33 -3.04 6.09
CA LEU A 118 -2.92 -2.69 5.93
C LEU A 118 -2.47 -1.58 6.88
N ALA A 119 -3.34 -0.61 7.18
CA ALA A 119 -3.08 0.43 8.17
C ALA A 119 -2.85 -0.19 9.55
N ARG A 120 -3.72 -1.11 9.97
CA ARG A 120 -3.55 -1.85 11.23
C ARG A 120 -2.25 -2.65 11.26
N ILE A 121 -1.93 -3.37 10.19
CA ILE A 121 -0.67 -4.11 10.10
C ILE A 121 0.53 -3.16 10.24
N ALA A 122 0.51 -2.01 9.56
CA ALA A 122 1.57 -1.02 9.63
C ALA A 122 1.72 -0.48 11.06
N THR A 123 0.61 -0.11 11.72
CA THR A 123 0.62 0.29 13.14
C THR A 123 1.19 -0.80 14.05
N ASP A 124 0.84 -2.07 13.85
CA ASP A 124 1.31 -3.19 14.68
C ASP A 124 2.84 -3.41 14.57
N ILE A 125 3.45 -2.99 13.46
CA ILE A 125 4.91 -3.09 13.22
C ILE A 125 5.63 -1.74 13.35
N ASP A 126 4.96 -0.71 13.88
CA ASP A 126 5.50 0.66 14.00
C ASP A 126 5.95 1.26 12.66
N ALA A 127 5.20 0.98 11.59
CA ALA A 127 5.46 1.45 10.24
C ALA A 127 4.43 2.47 9.76
N THR A 128 4.86 3.34 8.84
CA THR A 128 3.95 4.29 8.19
C THR A 128 3.32 3.69 6.94
N LEU A 129 1.99 3.67 6.86
CA LEU A 129 1.26 3.33 5.64
C LEU A 129 1.16 4.53 4.70
N VAL A 130 1.63 4.40 3.47
CA VAL A 130 1.45 5.40 2.40
C VAL A 130 0.64 4.82 1.25
N THR A 131 -0.46 5.49 0.90
CA THR A 131 -1.25 5.19 -0.31
C THR A 131 -1.23 6.40 -1.23
N TRP A 132 -1.26 6.21 -2.55
CA TRP A 132 -1.52 7.30 -3.47
C TRP A 132 -2.73 7.05 -4.34
N THR A 133 -3.45 8.07 -4.76
CA THR A 133 -4.58 7.91 -5.68
C THR A 133 -4.75 9.15 -6.56
N GLU A 134 -5.30 8.98 -7.77
CA GLU A 134 -5.71 10.12 -8.61
C GLU A 134 -7.08 10.67 -8.21
N THR A 135 -7.89 9.85 -7.52
CA THR A 135 -9.26 10.17 -7.12
C THR A 135 -9.50 9.68 -5.70
N SER A 136 -10.07 10.53 -4.84
CA SER A 136 -10.58 10.06 -3.55
C SER A 136 -11.81 9.18 -3.78
N THR A 137 -11.95 8.13 -2.99
CA THR A 137 -13.21 7.41 -2.88
C THR A 137 -13.79 7.67 -1.48
N PRO A 138 -15.11 7.57 -1.29
CA PRO A 138 -15.71 7.66 0.05
C PRO A 138 -15.15 6.63 1.05
N ALA A 139 -14.41 5.62 0.57
CA ALA A 139 -13.75 4.62 1.41
C ALA A 139 -12.53 5.17 2.17
N ASN A 140 -12.03 6.37 1.81
CA ASN A 140 -10.68 6.83 2.18
C ASN A 140 -10.68 8.04 3.15
N ASP A 141 -11.81 8.69 3.41
CA ASP A 141 -11.80 10.02 4.05
C ASP A 141 -11.57 10.02 5.58
N ARG A 142 -11.53 8.85 6.23
CA ARG A 142 -11.34 8.73 7.69
C ARG A 142 -10.15 7.88 8.12
N LEU A 143 -9.41 7.32 7.18
CA LEU A 143 -8.34 6.37 7.48
C LEU A 143 -7.00 7.05 7.75
N TYR A 144 -6.75 8.20 7.13
CA TYR A 144 -5.42 8.79 7.06
C TYR A 144 -5.26 9.98 8.00
N ASP A 145 -4.12 10.02 8.70
CA ASP A 145 -3.73 11.14 9.56
C ASP A 145 -3.45 12.41 8.74
N SER A 146 -3.05 12.24 7.48
CA SER A 146 -2.78 13.35 6.57
C SER A 146 -3.14 13.03 5.12
N VAL A 147 -3.67 14.04 4.43
CA VAL A 147 -3.95 14.02 2.99
C VAL A 147 -3.08 15.06 2.29
N VAL A 148 -2.28 14.61 1.34
CA VAL A 148 -1.40 15.45 0.51
C VAL A 148 -2.05 15.64 -0.85
N GLU A 149 -2.29 16.87 -1.28
CA GLU A 149 -2.78 17.18 -2.63
C GLU A 149 -1.68 17.92 -3.42
N PRO A 150 -1.64 17.81 -4.77
CA PRO A 150 -0.57 18.37 -5.59
C PRO A 150 -0.69 19.89 -5.79
#